data_AF-A0A1J3CKV7-F1
#
_entry.id   AF-A0A1J3CKV7-F1
#
_cell.length_a   1.000
_cell.length_b   1.000
_cell.length_c   1.000
_cell.angle_alpha   90.00
_cell.angle_beta   90.00
_cell.angle_gamma   90.00
#
_symmetry.space_group_name_H-M   'P 1'
#
loop_
_entity.id
_entity.type
_entity.pdbx_description
1 polymer ?
#
loop_
_entity_poly.entity_id
_entity_poly.type
_entity_poly.pdbx_seq_one_letter_code
_entity_poly.pdbx_strand_id
1 'polypeptide(L)'
;READAMRQERDNALKSVQEQTEERQPLPSFICPITQEVMKDPHFTADGHTYEAEAIRTWFSRGRDTSPMTNLKLPHQKLVPNRTLRSAIQEFVD
;
A
#
# COMPACT_ATOMS: atom_id res chain seq x y z
N ARG A 1 -11.66 -37.19 28.62
CA ARG A 1 -12.96 -36.87 27.98
C ARG A 1 -13.47 -35.46 28.27
N GLU A 2 -13.33 -34.90 29.47
CA GLU A 2 -13.59 -33.46 29.70
C GLU A 2 -12.32 -32.60 29.62
N ALA A 3 -11.20 -33.10 30.16
CA ALA A 3 -9.90 -32.43 30.07
C ALA A 3 -9.39 -32.23 28.63
N ASP A 4 -9.74 -33.15 27.73
CA ASP A 4 -9.37 -33.06 26.31
C ASP A 4 -10.20 -31.99 25.58
N ALA A 5 -11.48 -31.83 25.96
CA ALA A 5 -12.36 -30.80 25.43
C ALA A 5 -11.91 -29.40 25.88
N MET A 6 -11.58 -29.22 27.16
CA MET A 6 -11.03 -27.96 27.66
C MET A 6 -9.68 -27.58 27.02
N ARG A 7 -8.82 -28.57 26.72
CA ARG A 7 -7.59 -28.33 25.97
C ARG A 7 -7.87 -27.88 24.54
N GLN A 8 -8.81 -28.54 23.86
CA GLN A 8 -9.22 -28.20 22.50
C GLN A 8 -9.81 -26.78 22.41
N GLU A 9 -10.64 -26.37 23.37
CA GLU A 9 -11.22 -25.03 23.42
C GLU A 9 -10.16 -23.95 23.60
N ARG A 10 -9.21 -24.17 24.52
CA ARG A 10 -8.07 -23.26 24.71
C ARG A 10 -7.23 -23.15 23.43
N ASP A 11 -6.93 -24.28 22.80
CA ASP A 11 -6.08 -24.31 21.61
C ASP A 11 -6.79 -23.68 20.40
N ASN A 12 -8.12 -23.83 20.28
CA ASN A 12 -8.95 -23.10 19.31
C ASN A 12 -9.00 -21.60 19.60
N ALA A 13 -9.13 -21.19 20.86
CA ALA A 13 -9.13 -19.77 21.22
C ALA A 13 -7.78 -19.12 20.91
N LEU A 14 -6.66 -19.80 21.21
CA LEU A 14 -5.32 -19.33 20.85
C LEU A 14 -5.14 -19.23 19.32
N LYS A 15 -5.65 -20.21 18.56
CA LYS A 15 -5.65 -20.14 17.09
C LYS A 15 -6.46 -18.97 16.56
N SER A 16 -7.67 -18.73 17.08
CA SER A 16 -8.52 -17.63 16.64
C SER A 16 -7.92 -16.25 16.93
N VAL A 17 -7.17 -16.10 18.02
CA VAL A 17 -6.46 -14.85 18.35
C VAL A 17 -5.26 -14.65 17.43
N GLN A 18 -4.53 -15.72 17.08
CA GLN A 18 -3.41 -15.67 16.15
C GLN A 18 -3.85 -15.34 14.72
N GLU A 19 -4.93 -15.95 14.23
CA GLU A 19 -5.49 -15.69 12.89
C GLU A 19 -6.03 -14.25 12.77
N GLN A 20 -6.59 -13.68 13.84
CA GLN A 20 -7.04 -12.28 13.86
C GLN A 20 -5.89 -11.26 13.84
N THR A 21 -4.67 -11.66 14.20
CA THR A 21 -3.49 -10.79 14.15
C THR A 21 -2.75 -10.81 12.81
N GLU A 22 -3.02 -11.77 11.93
CA GLU A 22 -2.20 -12.00 10.73
C GLU A 22 -2.75 -11.36 9.42
N GLU A 23 -4.01 -10.91 9.38
CA GLU A 23 -4.55 -10.22 8.19
C GLU A 23 -4.43 -8.69 8.29
N ARG A 24 -3.20 -8.16 8.38
CA ARG A 24 -2.98 -6.71 8.22
C ARG A 24 -3.24 -6.33 6.77
N GLN A 25 -4.40 -5.75 6.48
CA GLN A 25 -4.68 -5.18 5.16
C GLN A 25 -3.99 -3.81 5.01
N PRO A 26 -3.31 -3.55 3.89
CA PRO A 26 -2.68 -2.25 3.64
C PRO A 26 -3.74 -1.16 3.56
N LEU A 27 -3.42 0.01 4.12
CA LEU A 27 -4.28 1.19 3.97
C LEU A 27 -4.40 1.54 2.49
N PRO A 28 -5.57 2.05 2.02
CA PRO A 28 -5.73 2.48 0.63
C PRO A 28 -4.68 3.51 0.18
N SER A 29 -4.20 4.37 1.09
CA SER A 29 -3.13 5.32 0.84
C SER A 29 -1.76 4.70 0.55
N PHE A 30 -1.57 3.41 0.84
CA PHE A 30 -0.35 2.67 0.54
C PHE A 30 -0.37 2.07 -0.87
N ILE A 31 -1.54 2.00 -1.50
CA ILE A 31 -1.74 1.37 -2.79
C ILE A 31 -1.50 2.39 -3.91
N CYS A 32 -0.64 2.02 -4.86
CA CYS A 32 -0.39 2.81 -6.05
C CYS A 32 -1.62 2.80 -6.97
N PRO A 33 -2.16 3.97 -7.37
CA PRO A 33 -3.30 4.02 -8.28
C PRO A 33 -3.03 3.40 -9.67
N ILE A 34 -1.77 3.31 -10.11
CA ILE A 34 -1.41 2.74 -11.42
C ILE A 34 -1.24 1.22 -11.32
N THR A 35 -0.42 0.74 -10.37
CA THR A 35 -0.07 -0.70 -10.28
C THR A 35 -1.10 -1.49 -9.49
N GLN A 36 -1.93 -0.83 -8.67
CA GLN A 36 -2.84 -1.46 -7.72
C GLN A 36 -2.12 -2.34 -6.68
N GLU A 37 -0.85 -2.05 -6.41
CA GLU A 37 -0.02 -2.74 -5.42
C GLU A 37 0.50 -1.76 -4.36
N VAL A 38 0.95 -2.27 -3.21
CA VAL A 38 1.62 -1.47 -2.18
C VAL A 38 2.87 -0.82 -2.75
N MET A 39 2.98 0.51 -2.59
CA MET A 39 4.12 1.29 -3.08
C MET A 39 5.40 0.96 -2.31
N LYS A 40 6.51 0.77 -3.03
CA LYS A 40 7.86 0.63 -2.48
C LYS A 40 8.61 1.95 -2.50
N ASP A 41 8.43 2.74 -3.58
CA ASP A 41 9.07 4.05 -3.72
C ASP A 41 8.06 5.16 -4.07
N PRO A 42 7.19 5.56 -3.11
CA PRO A 42 6.13 6.53 -3.37
C PRO A 42 6.67 7.91 -3.76
N HIS A 43 6.14 8.49 -4.85
CA HIS A 43 6.49 9.82 -5.37
C HIS A 43 5.26 10.67 -5.66
N PHE A 44 5.31 11.95 -5.28
CA PHE A 44 4.33 12.96 -5.61
C PHE A 44 4.44 13.46 -7.05
N THR A 45 3.29 13.73 -7.65
CA THR A 45 3.14 14.55 -8.87
C THR A 45 2.69 15.98 -8.53
N ALA A 46 2.66 16.86 -9.54
CA ALA A 46 2.34 18.28 -9.40
C ALA A 46 0.93 18.57 -8.82
N ASP A 47 0.01 17.63 -8.93
CA ASP A 47 -1.36 17.69 -8.42
C ASP A 47 -1.50 17.06 -7.01
N GLY A 48 -0.40 16.65 -6.38
CA GLY A 48 -0.38 16.14 -5.01
C GLY A 48 -0.71 14.65 -4.85
N HIS A 49 -1.02 13.93 -5.93
CA HIS A 49 -1.20 12.49 -5.88
C HIS A 49 0.14 11.75 -5.77
N THR A 50 0.11 10.57 -5.16
CA THR A 50 1.30 9.73 -4.96
C THR A 50 1.19 8.43 -5.74
N TYR A 51 2.29 8.01 -6.34
CA TYR A 51 2.38 6.78 -7.14
C TYR A 51 3.70 6.06 -6.87
N GLU A 52 3.76 4.79 -7.25
CA GLU A 52 5.03 4.08 -7.41
C GLU A 52 5.92 4.79 -8.45
N ALA A 53 7.19 5.02 -8.11
CA ALA A 53 8.12 5.83 -8.89
C ALA A 53 8.25 5.33 -10.33
N GLU A 54 8.47 4.03 -10.51
CA GLU A 54 8.66 3.42 -11.83
C GLU A 54 7.38 3.51 -12.68
N ALA A 55 6.23 3.31 -12.05
CA ALA A 55 4.93 3.33 -12.71
C ALA A 55 4.60 4.71 -13.28
N ILE A 56 4.78 5.77 -12.48
CA ILE A 56 4.52 7.14 -12.96
C ILE A 56 5.57 7.62 -13.97
N ARG A 57 6.83 7.19 -13.85
CA ARG A 57 7.86 7.46 -14.87
C ARG A 57 7.51 6.79 -16.21
N THR A 58 7.03 5.55 -16.17
CA THR A 58 6.59 4.82 -17.36
C THR A 58 5.36 5.45 -18.00
N TRP A 59 4.45 5.98 -17.19
CA TRP A 59 3.31 6.75 -17.68
C TRP A 59 3.75 7.98 -18.50
N PHE A 60 4.71 8.75 -17.98
CA PHE A 60 5.27 9.91 -18.69
C PHE A 60 6.10 9.53 -19.91
N SER A 61 6.89 8.45 -19.85
CA SER A 61 7.71 7.99 -20.99
C SER A 61 6.87 7.53 -22.18
N ARG A 62 5.62 7.12 -21.94
CA ARG A 62 4.62 6.82 -22.99
C ARG A 62 3.98 8.08 -23.60
N GLY A 63 4.50 9.26 -23.30
CA GLY A 63 4.05 10.54 -23.86
C GLY A 63 2.81 11.14 -23.18
N ARG A 64 2.39 10.61 -22.02
CA ARG A 64 1.26 11.16 -21.28
C ARG A 64 1.71 12.30 -20.38
N ASP A 65 0.94 13.39 -20.35
CA ASP A 65 1.18 14.56 -19.50
C ASP A 65 0.04 14.80 -18.49
N THR A 66 -0.81 13.79 -18.27
CA THR A 66 -1.95 13.84 -17.36
C THR A 66 -1.70 13.07 -16.06
N SER A 67 -2.47 13.38 -15.03
CA SER A 67 -2.56 12.62 -13.79
C SER A 67 -3.26 11.29 -14.04
N PRO A 68 -2.68 10.13 -13.67
CA PRO A 68 -3.37 8.84 -13.74
C PRO A 68 -4.66 8.78 -12.90
N MET A 69 -4.76 9.60 -11.85
CA MET A 69 -5.93 9.61 -10.95
C MET A 69 -7.09 10.44 -11.50
N THR A 70 -6.81 11.63 -12.01
CA THR A 70 -7.84 12.60 -12.39
C THR A 70 -7.99 12.75 -13.90
N ASN A 71 -7.06 12.21 -14.67
CA ASN A 71 -6.92 12.40 -16.11
C ASN A 71 -6.77 13.88 -16.54
N LEU A 72 -6.48 14.78 -15.60
CA LEU A 72 -6.22 16.19 -15.86
C LEU A 72 -4.74 16.40 -16.19
N LYS A 73 -4.46 17.37 -17.06
CA LYS A 73 -3.08 17.73 -17.43
C LYS A 73 -2.30 18.23 -16.21
N LEU A 74 -1.11 17.69 -16.01
CA LEU A 74 -0.21 18.11 -14.95
C LEU A 74 0.53 19.40 -15.35
N PRO A 75 0.71 20.36 -14.43
CA PRO A 75 1.55 21.53 -14.67
C PRO A 75 2.98 21.19 -15.06
N HIS A 76 3.53 20.09 -14.51
CA HIS A 76 4.84 19.55 -14.84
C HIS A 76 4.96 18.07 -14.48
N GLN A 77 5.90 17.37 -15.12
CA GLN A 77 6.20 15.95 -14.87
C GLN A 77 7.29 15.71 -13.81
N LYS A 78 7.70 16.75 -13.05
CA LYS A 78 8.64 16.57 -11.93
C LYS A 78 8.02 15.69 -10.86
N LEU A 79 8.81 14.73 -10.36
CA LEU A 79 8.44 13.82 -9.29
C LEU A 79 9.19 14.17 -8.01
N VAL A 80 8.50 14.16 -6.87
CA VAL A 80 9.09 14.44 -5.56
C VAL A 80 8.92 13.22 -4.66
N PRO A 81 10.00 12.64 -4.09
CA PRO A 81 9.87 11.47 -3.21
C PRO A 81 9.01 11.75 -1.97
N ASN A 82 8.05 10.87 -1.68
CA ASN A 82 7.23 10.91 -0.46
C ASN A 82 7.87 10.03 0.63
N ARG A 83 8.90 10.55 1.29
CA ARG A 83 9.68 9.79 2.28
C ARG A 83 8.85 9.37 3.50
N THR A 84 7.91 10.22 3.93
CA THR A 84 7.03 9.93 5.07
C THR A 84 6.14 8.73 4.79
N LEU A 85 5.49 8.69 3.61
CA LEU A 85 4.67 7.55 3.22
C LEU A 85 5.51 6.28 3.06
N ARG A 86 6.70 6.39 2.49
CA ARG A 86 7.62 5.25 2.36
C ARG A 86 7.97 4.66 3.73
N SER A 87 8.28 5.49 4.72
CA SER A 87 8.56 5.03 6.08
C SER A 87 7.34 4.35 6.72
N ALA A 88 6.14 4.92 6.56
CA ALA A 88 4.91 4.34 7.09
C ALA A 88 4.56 2.99 6.44
N ILE A 89 4.80 2.84 5.13
CA ILE A 89 4.62 1.57 4.44
C ILE A 89 5.64 0.54 4.92
N GLN A 90 6.91 0.93 5.09
CA GLN A 90 7.94 0.01 5.58
C GLN A 90 7.59 -0.52 6.98
N GLU A 91 7.19 0.37 7.90
CA GLU A 91 6.75 -0.02 9.25
C GLU A 91 5.50 -0.93 9.24
N PHE A 92 4.67 -0.84 8.20
CA PHE A 92 3.51 -1.71 8.05
C PHE A 92 3.86 -3.10 7.51
N VAL A 93 4.85 -3.18 6.61
CA VAL A 93 5.29 -4.43 5.96
C VAL A 93 6.28 -5.22 6.80
N ASP A 94 7.03 -4.56 7.70
CA ASP A 94 7.92 -5.17 8.69
C ASP A 94 7.15 -5.95 9.78
#